data_AF-A0A7G9B064-F1
#
_entry.id   AF-A0A7G9B064-F1
#
_cell.length_a   1.000
_cell.length_b   1.000
_cell.length_c   1.000
_cell.angle_alpha   90.00
_cell.angle_beta   90.00
_cell.angle_gamma   90.00
#
_symmetry.space_group_name_H-M   'P 1'
#
loop_
_entity.id
_entity.type
_entity.pdbx_description
1 polymer ?
#
loop_
_entity_poly.entity_id
_entity_poly.type
_entity_poly.pdbx_seq_one_letter_code
_entity_poly.pdbx_strand_id
1 'polypeptide(L)'
;MTKKKQEDQKGQETEKLSEWQKRNKEYLEKKAQEEAEKEKELAEQKKQHLPNPEKLDAGEEDEKPEVTSDTQKAESEDLEESTSTEFSEEEQDKPLDKTDLRKKKKAERKQAKQNEKETREKIAPRHVYRALPVLILSSVLLILAVYFISPYSKLKNIEVTGNKQLSKTEVLEASSIQKEDYTLTTYLSQKAHAKNIKQSNLWAEKAEITYRFPITFKIKVTEYKVVAYDYSGEQYFPVLSSGEEIANPVTKSQLPKSYIRLDFSDKAMLKKFVRQLAGISDTIKSEIQTVQHTPSKATEDLLTLMMTDGNKIIVPLSEVAKKLPYYEKIKPQLTEASIVDMEAGIFSYRIS
;
A
#
# COMPACT_ATOMS: atom_id res chain seq x y z
N MET A 1 88.98 -48.18 -12.85
CA MET A 1 88.24 -47.71 -11.66
C MET A 1 87.22 -46.67 -12.12
N THR A 2 86.02 -46.68 -11.56
CA THR A 2 84.82 -46.16 -12.25
C THR A 2 84.45 -44.73 -11.82
N LYS A 3 83.97 -43.93 -12.77
CA LYS A 3 83.25 -42.65 -12.50
C LYS A 3 81.86 -42.92 -11.89
N LYS A 4 81.18 -41.82 -11.51
CA LYS A 4 79.79 -41.69 -11.03
C LYS A 4 79.57 -42.03 -9.54
N LYS A 5 79.70 -41.00 -8.68
CA LYS A 5 79.12 -40.98 -7.32
C LYS A 5 78.86 -39.54 -6.84
N GLN A 6 78.18 -38.72 -7.64
CA GLN A 6 77.70 -37.40 -7.20
C GLN A 6 76.47 -36.91 -7.99
N GLU A 7 75.54 -37.83 -8.21
CA GLU A 7 74.14 -37.62 -8.59
C GLU A 7 73.36 -38.88 -8.11
N ASP A 8 72.04 -38.93 -8.28
CA ASP A 8 71.17 -40.03 -7.82
C ASP A 8 71.00 -40.18 -6.28
N GLN A 9 70.77 -39.06 -5.56
CA GLN A 9 70.06 -39.06 -4.26
C GLN A 9 68.73 -38.29 -4.35
N LYS A 10 67.84 -38.71 -5.27
CA LYS A 10 66.45 -38.25 -5.31
C LYS A 10 65.50 -39.29 -5.94
N GLY A 11 65.41 -40.46 -5.32
CA GLY A 11 64.53 -41.53 -5.77
C GLY A 11 64.06 -42.44 -4.63
N GLN A 12 62.79 -42.81 -4.70
CA GLN A 12 62.17 -43.91 -3.93
C GLN A 12 62.06 -43.76 -2.41
N GLU A 13 61.42 -42.67 -1.95
CA GLU A 13 60.32 -42.84 -1.00
C GLU A 13 59.00 -42.51 -1.72
N THR A 14 58.39 -43.54 -2.32
CA THR A 14 57.00 -43.46 -2.77
C THR A 14 56.09 -43.68 -1.58
N GLU A 15 55.70 -42.58 -0.92
CA GLU A 15 54.65 -42.60 0.09
C GLU A 15 53.43 -43.36 -0.45
N LYS A 16 53.11 -44.50 0.17
CA LYS A 16 51.92 -45.28 -0.15
C LYS A 16 50.71 -44.58 0.44
N LEU A 17 50.28 -43.51 -0.23
CA LEU A 17 49.04 -42.77 0.04
C LEU A 17 47.93 -43.75 0.40
N SER A 18 47.36 -43.58 1.58
CA SER A 18 46.30 -44.43 2.10
C SER A 18 45.13 -44.49 1.12
N GLU A 19 44.42 -45.62 1.07
CA GLU A 19 43.17 -45.77 0.31
C GLU A 19 42.20 -44.62 0.61
N TRP A 20 42.18 -44.14 1.85
CA TRP A 20 41.40 -42.97 2.25
C TRP A 20 41.88 -41.66 1.60
N GLN A 21 43.19 -41.43 1.51
CA GLN A 21 43.75 -40.22 0.87
C GLN A 21 43.47 -40.22 -0.65
N LYS A 22 43.53 -41.40 -1.30
CA LYS A 22 43.13 -41.56 -2.71
C LYS A 22 41.65 -41.23 -2.89
N ARG A 23 40.77 -41.87 -2.11
CA ARG A 23 39.31 -41.64 -2.12
C ARG A 23 38.93 -40.19 -1.84
N ASN A 24 39.64 -39.51 -0.94
CA ASN A 24 39.38 -38.10 -0.64
C ASN A 24 39.79 -37.18 -1.81
N LYS A 25 40.91 -37.47 -2.48
CA LYS A 25 41.34 -36.72 -3.68
C LYS A 25 40.38 -36.95 -4.86
N GLU A 26 39.98 -38.20 -5.08
CA GLU A 26 38.96 -38.60 -6.07
C GLU A 26 37.59 -37.94 -5.80
N TYR A 27 37.17 -37.85 -4.53
CA TYR A 27 35.95 -37.15 -4.11
C TYR A 27 36.01 -35.64 -4.39
N LEU A 28 37.14 -34.99 -4.10
CA LEU A 28 37.33 -33.55 -4.38
C LEU A 28 37.37 -33.27 -5.89
N GLU A 29 38.06 -34.10 -6.67
CA GLU A 29 38.09 -34.00 -8.13
C GLU A 29 36.70 -34.20 -8.75
N LYS A 30 35.91 -35.17 -8.23
CA LYS A 30 34.53 -35.38 -8.66
C LYS A 30 33.61 -34.23 -8.28
N LYS A 31 33.73 -33.66 -7.06
CA LYS A 31 32.93 -32.49 -6.66
C LYS A 31 33.21 -31.28 -7.57
N ALA A 32 34.48 -31.03 -7.88
CA ALA A 32 34.88 -29.94 -8.78
C ALA A 32 34.37 -30.15 -10.22
N GLN A 33 34.26 -31.40 -10.70
CA GLN A 33 33.65 -31.70 -12.00
C GLN A 33 32.13 -31.42 -12.00
N GLU A 34 31.40 -31.88 -10.97
CA GLU A 34 29.96 -31.65 -10.82
C GLU A 34 29.61 -30.16 -10.71
N GLU A 35 30.46 -29.38 -10.04
CA GLU A 35 30.34 -27.93 -9.91
C GLU A 35 30.60 -27.20 -11.25
N ALA A 36 31.64 -27.62 -11.99
CA ALA A 36 31.96 -27.10 -13.32
C ALA A 36 30.97 -27.53 -14.43
N GLU A 37 30.20 -28.61 -14.23
CA GLU A 37 29.07 -28.97 -15.11
C GLU A 37 27.85 -28.09 -14.83
N LYS A 38 27.52 -27.84 -13.56
CA LYS A 38 26.43 -26.91 -13.18
C LYS A 38 26.69 -25.48 -13.64
N GLU A 39 27.94 -24.99 -13.60
CA GLU A 39 28.28 -23.69 -14.17
C GLU A 39 28.07 -23.64 -15.69
N LYS A 40 28.34 -24.74 -16.42
CA LYS A 40 28.10 -24.82 -17.87
C LYS A 40 26.60 -24.84 -18.19
N GLU A 41 25.80 -25.63 -17.47
CA GLU A 41 24.34 -25.63 -17.64
C GLU A 41 23.75 -24.24 -17.37
N LEU A 42 24.20 -23.56 -16.30
CA LEU A 42 23.77 -22.20 -15.97
C LEU A 42 24.18 -21.18 -17.06
N ALA A 43 25.38 -21.33 -17.62
CA ALA A 43 25.86 -20.49 -18.72
C ALA A 43 25.11 -20.77 -20.05
N GLU A 44 24.69 -22.01 -20.29
CA GLU A 44 23.93 -22.39 -21.48
C GLU A 44 22.47 -21.92 -21.39
N GLN A 45 21.82 -22.07 -20.22
CA GLN A 45 20.51 -21.48 -19.95
C GLN A 45 20.52 -19.95 -20.13
N LYS A 46 21.57 -19.26 -19.66
CA LYS A 46 21.76 -17.81 -19.93
C LYS A 46 21.92 -17.46 -21.41
N LYS A 47 22.50 -18.35 -22.23
CA LYS A 47 22.63 -18.14 -23.69
C LYS A 47 21.33 -18.36 -24.45
N GLN A 48 20.45 -19.25 -23.97
CA GLN A 48 19.15 -19.48 -24.58
C GLN A 48 18.15 -18.33 -24.33
N HIS A 49 18.42 -17.45 -23.35
CA HIS A 49 17.47 -16.44 -22.89
C HIS A 49 17.93 -14.97 -23.13
N LEU A 50 18.49 -14.67 -24.32
CA LEU A 50 18.93 -13.32 -24.69
C LEU A 50 18.08 -12.72 -25.85
N PRO A 51 17.32 -11.63 -25.62
CA PRO A 51 16.58 -10.93 -26.68
C PRO A 51 17.49 -10.15 -27.65
N ASN A 52 17.05 -10.00 -28.89
CA ASN A 52 17.74 -9.19 -29.92
C ASN A 52 17.68 -7.69 -29.60
N PRO A 53 18.80 -6.95 -29.58
CA PRO A 53 18.81 -5.52 -29.25
C PRO A 53 18.60 -4.63 -30.48
N GLU A 54 17.67 -3.67 -30.39
CA GLU A 54 17.70 -2.46 -31.20
C GLU A 54 17.27 -1.24 -30.37
N LYS A 55 18.00 -0.13 -30.53
CA LYS A 55 17.90 1.17 -29.83
C LYS A 55 18.48 1.20 -28.41
N LEU A 56 19.50 2.04 -28.26
CA LEU A 56 20.09 2.49 -26.99
C LEU A 56 19.37 3.77 -26.52
N ASP A 57 19.40 4.07 -25.22
CA ASP A 57 20.11 5.27 -24.72
C ASP A 57 20.48 5.15 -23.21
N ALA A 58 21.50 5.92 -22.80
CA ALA A 58 22.05 6.26 -21.48
C ALA A 58 21.55 5.62 -20.14
N GLY A 59 22.52 5.21 -19.28
CA GLY A 59 22.39 5.26 -17.81
C GLY A 59 23.12 4.17 -16.99
N GLU A 60 24.29 4.49 -16.41
CA GLU A 60 24.97 3.76 -15.31
C GLU A 60 24.27 4.05 -13.94
N GLU A 61 24.47 3.41 -12.77
CA GLU A 61 25.46 2.49 -12.14
C GLU A 61 24.78 1.83 -10.88
N ASP A 62 25.32 0.86 -10.13
CA ASP A 62 25.50 -0.58 -10.41
C ASP A 62 25.28 -1.41 -9.08
N GLU A 63 26.05 -2.48 -8.80
CA GLU A 63 26.13 -3.39 -7.64
C GLU A 63 24.99 -4.42 -7.35
N LYS A 64 25.15 -5.62 -7.94
CA LYS A 64 25.63 -6.86 -7.26
C LYS A 64 24.80 -7.54 -6.13
N PRO A 65 24.40 -8.83 -6.32
CA PRO A 65 23.95 -9.73 -5.25
C PRO A 65 25.07 -10.61 -4.66
N GLU A 66 24.89 -11.09 -3.42
CA GLU A 66 25.77 -12.08 -2.77
C GLU A 66 25.31 -13.54 -2.95
N VAL A 67 26.21 -14.49 -2.68
CA VAL A 67 26.00 -15.95 -2.75
C VAL A 67 26.48 -16.60 -1.45
N THR A 68 25.70 -17.55 -0.89
CA THR A 68 26.08 -18.67 0.01
C THR A 68 24.81 -19.27 0.66
N SER A 69 24.72 -20.56 1.02
CA SER A 69 25.54 -21.73 0.68
C SER A 69 24.86 -23.06 1.10
N ASP A 70 25.17 -24.12 0.35
CA ASP A 70 25.21 -25.54 0.75
C ASP A 70 23.94 -26.38 1.03
N THR A 71 24.14 -27.67 0.80
CA THR A 71 23.17 -28.78 0.85
C THR A 71 23.66 -29.88 1.82
N GLN A 72 22.76 -30.78 2.21
CA GLN A 72 22.93 -32.05 2.96
C GLN A 72 22.55 -31.93 4.45
N LYS A 73 21.69 -32.79 5.00
CA LYS A 73 21.82 -34.26 5.01
C LYS A 73 20.46 -34.97 5.16
N ALA A 74 20.32 -36.15 4.56
CA ALA A 74 19.27 -37.13 4.91
C ALA A 74 19.85 -38.26 5.76
N GLU A 75 19.05 -38.87 6.65
CA GLU A 75 19.05 -40.28 7.09
C GLU A 75 18.07 -40.49 8.27
N SER A 76 17.63 -41.73 8.50
CA SER A 76 16.81 -42.25 9.62
C SER A 76 15.41 -41.67 9.83
N GLU A 77 14.41 -42.37 9.31
CA GLU A 77 13.13 -42.58 10.01
C GLU A 77 13.33 -43.64 11.10
N ASP A 78 12.81 -43.42 12.31
CA ASP A 78 12.19 -44.46 13.13
C ASP A 78 11.26 -43.82 14.19
N LEU A 79 10.19 -44.50 14.59
CA LEU A 79 9.23 -44.03 15.60
C LEU A 79 9.04 -45.10 16.70
N GLU A 80 9.84 -45.01 17.76
CA GLU A 80 9.61 -45.73 19.01
C GLU A 80 8.53 -45.01 19.85
N GLU A 81 7.44 -45.72 20.16
CA GLU A 81 6.25 -45.18 20.84
C GLU A 81 6.44 -45.10 22.36
N SER A 82 6.04 -43.97 22.96
CA SER A 82 6.25 -43.69 24.39
C SER A 82 5.23 -44.40 25.29
N THR A 83 5.52 -45.63 25.71
CA THR A 83 4.75 -46.32 26.76
C THR A 83 4.93 -45.63 28.12
N SER A 84 3.82 -45.29 28.77
CA SER A 84 3.78 -44.54 30.03
C SER A 84 3.89 -45.40 31.29
N THR A 85 4.31 -44.76 32.38
CA THR A 85 4.54 -45.32 33.72
C THR A 85 3.29 -45.95 34.36
N GLU A 86 3.48 -47.06 35.08
CA GLU A 86 2.80 -47.24 36.39
C GLU A 86 3.67 -48.03 37.39
N PHE A 87 3.17 -48.27 38.61
CA PHE A 87 3.98 -48.37 39.83
C PHE A 87 3.47 -49.48 40.79
N SER A 88 4.38 -50.22 41.44
CA SER A 88 4.26 -50.65 42.84
C SER A 88 5.55 -51.30 43.39
N GLU A 89 5.89 -50.93 44.64
CA GLU A 89 6.28 -51.73 45.83
C GLU A 89 7.20 -52.97 45.75
N GLU A 90 7.77 -53.44 46.87
CA GLU A 90 8.92 -52.97 47.70
C GLU A 90 9.39 -54.20 48.54
N GLU A 91 10.33 -54.23 49.49
CA GLU A 91 11.13 -53.27 50.29
C GLU A 91 12.49 -53.96 50.67
N GLN A 92 13.26 -53.44 51.64
CA GLN A 92 14.25 -54.16 52.47
C GLN A 92 15.58 -54.64 51.81
N ASP A 93 16.75 -54.63 52.48
CA ASP A 93 17.10 -53.98 53.75
C ASP A 93 18.60 -53.58 53.86
N LYS A 94 18.85 -52.43 54.52
CA LYS A 94 20.07 -51.98 55.25
C LYS A 94 21.49 -52.01 54.59
N PRO A 95 22.51 -51.33 55.19
CA PRO A 95 23.58 -50.70 54.40
C PRO A 95 25.03 -51.08 54.78
N LEU A 96 25.98 -50.68 53.92
CA LEU A 96 27.23 -50.03 54.35
C LEU A 96 27.85 -49.17 53.21
N ASP A 97 28.69 -48.19 53.58
CA ASP A 97 29.68 -47.45 52.77
C ASP A 97 29.35 -47.04 51.29
N LYS A 98 28.14 -46.53 51.02
CA LYS A 98 27.82 -45.85 49.75
C LYS A 98 27.68 -44.33 49.86
N THR A 99 27.68 -43.77 51.07
CA THR A 99 27.45 -42.34 51.31
C THR A 99 28.66 -41.48 50.92
N ASP A 100 29.86 -41.89 51.29
CA ASP A 100 31.01 -40.99 51.31
C ASP A 100 31.76 -40.97 49.98
N LEU A 101 31.76 -42.09 49.24
CA LEU A 101 32.01 -42.10 47.79
C LEU A 101 31.06 -41.15 47.04
N ARG A 102 29.77 -41.10 47.41
CA ARG A 102 28.76 -40.23 46.77
C ARG A 102 28.91 -38.75 47.18
N LYS A 103 29.48 -38.45 48.37
CA LYS A 103 29.93 -37.11 48.76
C LYS A 103 31.19 -36.69 47.98
N LYS A 104 32.22 -37.54 47.93
CA LYS A 104 33.50 -37.28 47.26
C LYS A 104 33.30 -37.00 45.77
N LYS A 105 32.53 -37.85 45.08
CA LYS A 105 32.17 -37.68 43.65
C LYS A 105 31.25 -36.48 43.38
N LYS A 106 30.56 -35.95 44.40
CA LYS A 106 29.85 -34.65 44.35
C LYS A 106 30.79 -33.46 44.61
N ALA A 107 31.81 -33.60 45.45
CA ALA A 107 32.82 -32.58 45.68
C ALA A 107 33.72 -32.39 44.44
N GLU A 108 34.19 -33.50 43.86
CA GLU A 108 34.95 -33.50 42.59
C GLU A 108 34.13 -32.88 41.46
N ARG A 109 32.83 -33.21 41.33
CA ARG A 109 31.93 -32.56 40.35
C ARG A 109 31.65 -31.07 40.65
N LYS A 110 31.80 -30.60 41.89
CA LYS A 110 31.74 -29.16 42.21
C LYS A 110 33.05 -28.47 41.86
N GLN A 111 34.19 -29.04 42.24
CA GLN A 111 35.53 -28.52 41.93
C GLN A 111 35.77 -28.49 40.41
N ALA A 112 35.44 -29.54 39.68
CA ALA A 112 35.49 -29.54 38.21
C ALA A 112 34.63 -28.40 37.62
N LYS A 113 33.42 -28.15 38.15
CA LYS A 113 32.56 -27.02 37.73
C LYS A 113 32.99 -25.65 38.25
N GLN A 114 33.96 -25.57 39.17
CA GLN A 114 34.62 -24.33 39.55
C GLN A 114 35.81 -24.07 38.63
N ASN A 115 36.66 -25.07 38.42
CA ASN A 115 37.78 -25.02 37.48
C ASN A 115 37.28 -24.71 36.05
N GLU A 116 36.19 -25.35 35.58
CA GLU A 116 35.55 -25.03 34.29
C GLU A 116 34.99 -23.59 34.20
N LYS A 117 34.70 -22.96 35.35
CA LYS A 117 34.30 -21.53 35.42
C LYS A 117 35.49 -20.58 35.54
N GLU A 118 36.65 -21.07 35.99
CA GLU A 118 37.88 -20.29 36.13
C GLU A 118 38.71 -20.32 34.83
N THR A 119 38.71 -21.45 34.10
CA THR A 119 39.31 -21.57 32.76
C THR A 119 38.47 -20.90 31.66
N ARG A 120 37.24 -20.47 31.95
CA ARG A 120 36.49 -19.56 31.06
C ARG A 120 37.11 -18.17 31.15
N GLU A 121 37.90 -17.82 30.13
CA GLU A 121 38.44 -16.47 29.98
C GLU A 121 37.34 -15.41 30.15
N LYS A 122 37.55 -14.49 31.09
CA LYS A 122 36.57 -13.45 31.42
C LYS A 122 36.57 -12.40 30.33
N ILE A 123 35.74 -12.61 29.30
CA ILE A 123 35.56 -11.72 28.14
C ILE A 123 35.52 -10.26 28.62
N ALA A 124 36.57 -9.49 28.33
CA ALA A 124 36.69 -8.15 28.87
C ALA A 124 35.54 -7.27 28.35
N PRO A 125 34.90 -6.43 29.20
CA PRO A 125 33.63 -5.78 28.87
C PRO A 125 33.71 -4.88 27.62
N ARG A 126 34.90 -4.38 27.27
CA ARG A 126 35.17 -3.64 26.03
C ARG A 126 34.76 -4.42 24.76
N HIS A 127 34.92 -5.74 24.73
CA HIS A 127 34.49 -6.56 23.59
C HIS A 127 32.97 -6.71 23.54
N VAL A 128 32.33 -6.85 24.71
CA VAL A 128 30.86 -6.90 24.81
C VAL A 128 30.24 -5.58 24.33
N TYR A 129 30.74 -4.43 24.76
CA TYR A 129 30.28 -3.12 24.27
C TYR A 129 30.53 -2.90 22.76
N ARG A 130 31.57 -3.52 22.19
CA ARG A 130 31.84 -3.46 20.73
C ARG A 130 30.93 -4.39 19.91
N ALA A 131 30.51 -5.53 20.48
CA ALA A 131 29.54 -6.44 19.87
C ALA A 131 28.09 -5.98 20.05
N LEU A 132 27.78 -5.24 21.12
CA LEU A 132 26.45 -4.75 21.48
C LEU A 132 25.69 -4.03 20.34
N PRO A 133 26.27 -3.08 19.57
CA PRO A 133 25.55 -2.46 18.45
C PRO A 133 25.20 -3.45 17.33
N VAL A 134 26.07 -4.43 17.06
CA VAL A 134 25.81 -5.49 16.05
C VAL A 134 24.71 -6.42 16.53
N LEU A 135 24.73 -6.80 17.82
CA LEU A 135 23.71 -7.64 18.44
C LEU A 135 22.34 -6.93 18.49
N ILE A 136 22.31 -5.62 18.80
CA ILE A 136 21.08 -4.81 18.75
C ILE A 136 20.55 -4.75 17.32
N LEU A 137 21.39 -4.44 16.33
CA LEU A 137 20.98 -4.36 14.92
C LEU A 137 20.44 -5.72 14.41
N SER A 138 21.14 -6.81 14.71
CA SER A 138 20.70 -8.18 14.39
C SER A 138 19.37 -8.52 15.08
N SER A 139 19.20 -8.17 16.36
CA SER A 139 17.95 -8.39 17.09
C SER A 139 16.78 -7.57 16.53
N VAL A 140 17.01 -6.33 16.11
CA VAL A 140 16.00 -5.49 15.45
C VAL A 140 15.59 -6.10 14.10
N LEU A 141 16.55 -6.55 13.28
CA LEU A 141 16.26 -7.23 12.01
C LEU A 141 15.47 -8.53 12.20
N LEU A 142 15.80 -9.32 13.24
CA LEU A 142 15.05 -10.54 13.58
C LEU A 142 13.61 -10.22 14.02
N ILE A 143 13.40 -9.19 14.85
CA ILE A 143 12.07 -8.75 15.27
C ILE A 143 11.25 -8.26 14.05
N LEU A 144 11.86 -7.53 13.12
CA LEU A 144 11.22 -7.10 11.88
C LEU A 144 10.84 -8.28 10.98
N ALA A 145 11.73 -9.26 10.81
CA ALA A 145 11.43 -10.47 10.02
C ALA A 145 10.25 -11.26 10.62
N VAL A 146 10.23 -11.45 11.95
CA VAL A 146 9.10 -12.09 12.64
C VAL A 146 7.82 -11.27 12.49
N TYR A 147 7.88 -9.93 12.51
CA TYR A 147 6.72 -9.07 12.26
C TYR A 147 6.14 -9.26 10.85
N PHE A 148 6.98 -9.25 9.79
CA PHE A 148 6.53 -9.42 8.41
C PHE A 148 5.97 -10.81 8.11
N ILE A 149 6.52 -11.87 8.71
CA ILE A 149 5.99 -13.24 8.62
C ILE A 149 4.66 -13.37 9.39
N SER A 150 4.52 -12.64 10.50
CA SER A 150 3.32 -12.67 11.35
C SER A 150 2.11 -11.97 10.72
N PRO A 151 0.87 -12.45 10.95
CA PRO A 151 -0.33 -11.71 10.58
C PRO A 151 -0.45 -10.31 11.21
N TYR A 152 0.31 -10.00 12.27
CA TYR A 152 0.38 -8.64 12.84
C TYR A 152 0.86 -7.57 11.85
N SER A 153 1.57 -7.94 10.78
CA SER A 153 1.93 -7.02 9.68
C SER A 153 0.77 -6.71 8.72
N LYS A 154 -0.35 -7.42 8.80
CA LYS A 154 -1.55 -7.25 7.96
C LYS A 154 -2.74 -6.62 8.70
N LEU A 155 -2.75 -6.66 10.03
CA LEU A 155 -3.76 -5.97 10.83
C LEU A 155 -3.75 -4.46 10.54
N LYS A 156 -4.90 -3.94 10.08
CA LYS A 156 -5.13 -2.52 9.78
C LYS A 156 -6.46 -2.09 10.40
N ASN A 157 -6.46 -1.00 11.16
CA ASN A 157 -7.67 -0.33 11.63
C ASN A 157 -7.94 0.88 10.71
N ILE A 158 -9.12 0.96 10.08
CA ILE A 158 -9.42 1.99 9.08
C ILE A 158 -10.54 2.89 9.59
N GLU A 159 -10.17 4.12 9.95
CA GLU A 159 -11.10 5.15 10.42
C GLU A 159 -11.48 6.08 9.27
N VAL A 160 -12.66 5.87 8.67
CA VAL A 160 -13.24 6.81 7.70
C VAL A 160 -13.92 7.97 8.45
N THR A 161 -13.64 9.19 8.01
CA THR A 161 -14.15 10.46 8.57
C THR A 161 -14.49 11.46 7.47
N GLY A 162 -15.45 12.35 7.73
CA GLY A 162 -15.89 13.41 6.79
C GLY A 162 -16.94 12.96 5.75
N ASN A 163 -17.20 11.65 5.65
CA ASN A 163 -18.27 11.09 4.86
C ASN A 163 -19.66 11.49 5.40
N LYS A 164 -20.62 11.73 4.51
CA LYS A 164 -22.02 12.06 4.83
C LYS A 164 -23.00 11.27 3.96
N GLN A 165 -22.75 11.23 2.65
CA GLN A 165 -23.50 10.42 1.69
C GLN A 165 -22.84 9.06 1.48
N LEU A 166 -21.51 9.00 1.51
CA LEU A 166 -20.78 7.73 1.35
C LEU A 166 -20.77 6.91 2.64
N SER A 167 -20.93 5.59 2.50
CA SER A 167 -20.68 4.63 3.56
C SER A 167 -19.18 4.38 3.76
N LYS A 168 -18.82 3.85 4.93
CA LYS A 168 -17.42 3.45 5.23
C LYS A 168 -16.94 2.31 4.33
N THR A 169 -17.86 1.45 3.87
CA THR A 169 -17.61 0.33 2.95
C THR A 169 -17.29 0.83 1.55
N GLU A 170 -18.09 1.74 0.98
CA GLU A 170 -17.82 2.32 -0.34
C GLU A 170 -16.48 3.08 -0.37
N VAL A 171 -16.14 3.82 0.70
CA VAL A 171 -14.84 4.50 0.81
C VAL A 171 -13.67 3.51 0.89
N LEU A 172 -13.86 2.36 1.55
CA LEU A 172 -12.84 1.31 1.62
C LEU A 172 -12.64 0.63 0.27
N GLU A 173 -13.72 0.24 -0.41
CA GLU A 173 -13.69 -0.35 -1.75
C GLU A 173 -13.07 0.63 -2.77
N ALA A 174 -13.50 1.90 -2.75
CA ALA A 174 -12.94 2.97 -3.56
C ALA A 174 -11.44 3.23 -3.30
N SER A 175 -10.94 2.93 -2.08
CA SER A 175 -9.51 3.04 -1.77
C SER A 175 -8.65 1.91 -2.34
N SER A 176 -9.27 0.78 -2.69
CA SER A 176 -8.58 -0.45 -3.13
C SER A 176 -7.56 -1.00 -2.11
N ILE A 177 -7.71 -0.68 -0.82
CA ILE A 177 -6.90 -1.26 0.27
C ILE A 177 -7.45 -2.63 0.61
N GLN A 178 -6.66 -3.69 0.39
CA GLN A 178 -7.06 -5.07 0.68
C GLN A 178 -6.79 -5.42 2.15
N LYS A 179 -7.44 -6.47 2.67
CA LYS A 179 -7.19 -6.93 4.05
C LYS A 179 -5.82 -7.61 4.14
N GLU A 180 -5.40 -8.19 3.04
CA GLU A 180 -4.21 -9.00 2.81
C GLU A 180 -2.92 -8.15 2.72
N ASP A 181 -3.06 -6.86 2.39
CA ASP A 181 -1.96 -5.88 2.28
C ASP A 181 -1.17 -5.73 3.59
N TYR A 182 0.13 -5.46 3.49
CA TYR A 182 0.94 -5.11 4.65
C TYR A 182 0.69 -3.66 5.09
N THR A 183 0.75 -3.41 6.40
CA THR A 183 0.68 -2.06 6.98
C THR A 183 1.70 -1.12 6.34
N LEU A 184 2.92 -1.60 6.12
CA LEU A 184 3.99 -0.80 5.53
C LEU A 184 3.77 -0.52 4.04
N THR A 185 3.27 -1.47 3.24
CA THR A 185 2.96 -1.20 1.82
C THR A 185 1.84 -0.16 1.72
N THR A 186 0.75 -0.34 2.47
CA THR A 186 -0.36 0.62 2.60
C THR A 186 0.11 2.01 3.08
N TYR A 187 1.16 2.07 3.90
CA TYR A 187 1.79 3.32 4.33
C TYR A 187 2.52 4.04 3.19
N LEU A 188 3.31 3.33 2.37
CA LEU A 188 3.98 3.91 1.20
C LEU A 188 2.98 4.33 0.12
N SER A 189 1.93 3.53 -0.12
CA SER A 189 0.94 3.74 -1.19
C SER A 189 -0.20 4.70 -0.85
N GLN A 190 -0.19 5.37 0.32
CA GLN A 190 -1.24 6.31 0.76
C GLN A 190 -1.73 7.28 -0.34
N LYS A 191 -0.80 7.86 -1.12
CA LYS A 191 -1.12 8.80 -2.20
C LYS A 191 -1.85 8.14 -3.37
N ALA A 192 -1.54 6.87 -3.66
CA ALA A 192 -2.23 6.10 -4.68
C ALA A 192 -3.65 5.73 -4.22
N HIS A 193 -3.81 5.17 -3.02
CA HIS A 193 -5.13 4.86 -2.46
C HIS A 193 -6.02 6.13 -2.34
N ALA A 194 -5.46 7.27 -1.90
CA ALA A 194 -6.18 8.54 -1.88
C ALA A 194 -6.62 9.03 -3.28
N LYS A 195 -5.80 8.78 -4.31
CA LYS A 195 -6.17 9.07 -5.71
C LYS A 195 -7.26 8.11 -6.20
N ASN A 196 -7.18 6.82 -5.87
CA ASN A 196 -8.18 5.81 -6.23
C ASN A 196 -9.57 6.17 -5.70
N ILE A 197 -9.68 6.65 -4.45
CA ILE A 197 -10.97 7.09 -3.87
C ILE A 197 -11.62 8.17 -4.75
N LYS A 198 -10.84 9.15 -5.22
CA LYS A 198 -11.31 10.23 -6.10
C LYS A 198 -11.62 9.77 -7.54
N GLN A 199 -10.99 8.71 -8.02
CA GLN A 199 -11.20 8.21 -9.39
C GLN A 199 -12.33 7.18 -9.52
N SER A 200 -12.63 6.45 -8.44
CA SER A 200 -13.65 5.39 -8.42
C SER A 200 -15.02 5.86 -7.90
N ASN A 201 -15.07 6.96 -7.15
CA ASN A 201 -16.31 7.46 -6.55
C ASN A 201 -16.59 8.93 -6.91
N LEU A 202 -17.69 9.16 -7.62
CA LEU A 202 -18.11 10.48 -8.13
C LEU A 202 -18.34 11.51 -7.00
N TRP A 203 -18.73 11.07 -5.79
CA TRP A 203 -18.97 11.97 -4.66
C TRP A 203 -17.67 12.50 -4.04
N ALA A 204 -16.50 11.90 -4.29
CA ALA A 204 -15.26 12.24 -3.59
C ALA A 204 -14.52 13.44 -4.21
N GLU A 205 -14.64 14.62 -3.58
CA GLU A 205 -13.87 15.81 -3.95
C GLU A 205 -12.39 15.64 -3.63
N LYS A 206 -12.09 15.15 -2.43
CA LYS A 206 -10.72 14.97 -1.92
C LYS A 206 -10.69 13.81 -0.94
N ALA A 207 -9.64 13.00 -0.99
CA ALA A 207 -9.30 12.07 0.06
C ALA A 207 -7.90 12.36 0.60
N GLU A 208 -7.73 12.26 1.91
CA GLU A 208 -6.45 12.37 2.62
C GLU A 208 -6.33 11.13 3.52
N ILE A 209 -5.26 10.35 3.35
CA ILE A 209 -5.00 9.17 4.19
C ILE A 209 -3.83 9.49 5.11
N THR A 210 -4.05 9.40 6.42
CA THR A 210 -3.03 9.68 7.46
C THR A 210 -2.84 8.45 8.33
N TYR A 211 -1.64 7.88 8.32
CA TYR A 211 -1.27 6.81 9.23
C TYR A 211 -1.04 7.31 10.66
N ARG A 212 -1.36 6.43 11.61
CA ARG A 212 -1.14 6.54 13.05
C ARG A 212 -0.65 5.18 13.54
N PHE A 213 0.62 5.13 13.95
CA PHE A 213 1.20 3.97 14.61
C PHE A 213 0.33 3.50 15.80
N PRO A 214 0.11 2.19 16.02
CA PRO A 214 0.77 1.07 15.33
C PRO A 214 0.09 0.56 14.05
N ILE A 215 -1.25 0.66 13.91
CA ILE A 215 -1.98 0.00 12.82
C ILE A 215 -3.13 0.84 12.22
N THR A 216 -3.27 2.11 12.62
CA THR A 216 -4.47 2.90 12.29
C THR A 216 -4.24 3.79 11.07
N PHE A 217 -5.14 3.69 10.09
CA PHE A 217 -5.21 4.55 8.91
C PHE A 217 -6.46 5.42 9.01
N LYS A 218 -6.29 6.73 9.15
CA LYS A 218 -7.40 7.69 9.16
C LYS A 218 -7.60 8.20 7.75
N ILE A 219 -8.72 7.82 7.14
CA ILE A 219 -9.16 8.31 5.83
C ILE A 219 -10.11 9.48 6.07
N LYS A 220 -9.71 10.67 5.63
CA LYS A 220 -10.53 11.88 5.66
C LYS A 220 -11.02 12.15 4.25
N VAL A 221 -12.33 12.03 4.05
CA VAL A 221 -13.00 12.30 2.78
C VAL A 221 -13.67 13.67 2.86
N THR A 222 -13.50 14.47 1.80
CA THR A 222 -14.34 15.62 1.49
C THR A 222 -15.24 15.20 0.34
N GLU A 223 -16.56 15.26 0.55
CA GLU A 223 -17.56 15.00 -0.49
C GLU A 223 -17.93 16.29 -1.25
N TYR A 224 -18.12 16.20 -2.56
CA TYR A 224 -18.70 17.28 -3.35
C TYR A 224 -20.12 17.60 -2.85
N LYS A 225 -20.49 18.88 -2.91
CA LYS A 225 -21.86 19.31 -2.59
C LYS A 225 -22.76 19.07 -3.80
N VAL A 226 -24.01 18.68 -3.56
CA VAL A 226 -25.08 18.83 -4.56
C VAL A 226 -25.34 20.32 -4.75
N VAL A 227 -25.39 20.79 -5.99
CA VAL A 227 -25.60 22.21 -6.34
C VAL A 227 -26.88 22.45 -7.14
N ALA A 228 -27.38 21.43 -7.82
CA ALA A 228 -28.60 21.46 -8.61
C ALA A 228 -29.16 20.03 -8.75
N TYR A 229 -30.33 19.90 -9.37
CA TYR A 229 -30.91 18.62 -9.75
C TYR A 229 -31.35 18.67 -11.22
N ASP A 230 -30.87 17.73 -12.03
CA ASP A 230 -31.37 17.55 -13.39
C ASP A 230 -32.74 16.88 -13.35
N TYR A 231 -33.69 17.34 -14.17
CA TYR A 231 -35.05 16.81 -14.20
C TYR A 231 -35.30 16.05 -15.51
N SER A 232 -35.28 14.72 -15.43
CA SER A 232 -35.41 13.84 -16.59
C SER A 232 -36.28 12.63 -16.23
N GLY A 233 -37.16 12.19 -17.15
CA GLY A 233 -38.03 11.03 -16.92
C GLY A 233 -38.91 11.11 -15.66
N GLU A 234 -39.40 12.31 -15.32
CA GLU A 234 -40.13 12.63 -14.07
C GLU A 234 -39.34 12.49 -12.75
N GLN A 235 -38.04 12.19 -12.85
CA GLN A 235 -37.13 12.01 -11.71
C GLN A 235 -36.14 13.18 -11.57
N TYR A 236 -35.56 13.32 -10.37
CA TYR A 236 -34.56 14.32 -10.06
C TYR A 236 -33.19 13.64 -9.84
N PHE A 237 -32.20 13.98 -10.65
CA PHE A 237 -30.85 13.42 -10.55
C PHE A 237 -29.92 14.44 -9.86
N PRO A 238 -29.30 14.12 -8.71
CA PRO A 238 -28.43 15.07 -8.00
C PRO A 238 -27.20 15.43 -8.84
N VAL A 239 -26.98 16.73 -9.03
CA VAL A 239 -25.82 17.27 -9.75
C VAL A 239 -24.81 17.82 -8.74
N LEU A 240 -23.61 17.26 -8.76
CA LEU A 240 -22.50 17.62 -7.87
C LEU A 240 -21.76 18.87 -8.36
N SER A 241 -21.06 19.54 -7.44
CA SER A 241 -20.18 20.67 -7.73
C SER A 241 -18.97 20.35 -8.65
N SER A 242 -18.72 19.07 -8.97
CA SER A 242 -17.83 18.64 -10.06
C SER A 242 -18.42 18.86 -11.47
N GLY A 243 -19.72 19.13 -11.56
CA GLY A 243 -20.50 19.07 -12.79
C GLY A 243 -20.77 17.64 -13.24
N GLU A 244 -20.89 16.71 -12.29
CA GLU A 244 -21.24 15.31 -12.56
C GLU A 244 -22.58 14.97 -11.92
N GLU A 245 -23.34 14.15 -12.62
CA GLU A 245 -24.72 13.78 -12.33
C GLU A 245 -24.72 12.38 -11.70
N ILE A 246 -25.40 12.23 -10.57
CA ILE A 246 -25.55 10.95 -9.89
C ILE A 246 -26.75 10.21 -10.47
N ALA A 247 -26.49 9.04 -11.05
CA ALA A 247 -27.49 8.19 -11.72
C ALA A 247 -28.55 7.60 -10.76
N ASN A 248 -28.37 7.74 -9.44
CA ASN A 248 -29.38 7.39 -8.45
C ASN A 248 -30.39 8.56 -8.31
N PRO A 249 -31.64 8.41 -8.76
CA PRO A 249 -32.65 9.46 -8.66
C PRO A 249 -33.08 9.68 -7.20
N VAL A 250 -33.49 10.92 -6.88
CA VAL A 250 -34.13 11.27 -5.61
C VAL A 250 -35.60 11.62 -5.81
N THR A 251 -36.41 11.28 -4.82
CA THR A 251 -37.84 11.60 -4.79
C THR A 251 -38.04 13.08 -4.42
N LYS A 252 -39.11 13.72 -4.93
CA LYS A 252 -39.43 15.13 -4.63
C LYS A 252 -39.50 15.47 -3.12
N SER A 253 -39.80 14.49 -2.27
CA SER A 253 -39.80 14.61 -0.80
C SER A 253 -38.41 14.66 -0.14
N GLN A 254 -37.35 14.32 -0.88
CA GLN A 254 -35.95 14.35 -0.43
C GLN A 254 -35.22 15.64 -0.88
N LEU A 255 -35.86 16.47 -1.70
CA LEU A 255 -35.29 17.74 -2.17
C LEU A 255 -35.28 18.79 -1.04
N PRO A 256 -34.24 19.66 -0.98
CA PRO A 256 -34.22 20.78 -0.03
C PRO A 256 -35.26 21.85 -0.39
N LYS A 257 -35.58 22.75 0.56
CA LYS A 257 -36.64 23.77 0.42
C LYS A 257 -36.43 24.77 -0.75
N SER A 258 -35.17 25.03 -1.10
CA SER A 258 -34.78 25.71 -2.34
C SER A 258 -33.77 24.83 -3.06
N TYR A 259 -33.94 24.66 -4.36
CA TYR A 259 -33.08 23.89 -5.23
C TYR A 259 -33.17 24.44 -6.65
N ILE A 260 -32.05 24.36 -7.38
CA ILE A 260 -32.01 24.68 -8.81
C ILE A 260 -32.44 23.42 -9.57
N ARG A 261 -33.55 23.47 -10.31
CA ARG A 261 -33.86 22.48 -11.36
C ARG A 261 -33.11 22.83 -12.64
N LEU A 262 -32.44 21.85 -13.22
CA LEU A 262 -31.89 21.94 -14.56
C LEU A 262 -32.81 21.21 -15.56
N ASP A 263 -32.80 21.68 -16.79
CA ASP A 263 -33.59 21.20 -17.92
C ASP A 263 -32.68 21.22 -19.16
N PHE A 264 -31.70 20.31 -19.19
CA PHE A 264 -30.65 20.25 -20.21
C PHE A 264 -30.72 18.95 -21.02
N SER A 265 -30.87 19.07 -22.34
CA SER A 265 -30.75 17.92 -23.25
C SER A 265 -29.31 17.40 -23.40
N ASP A 266 -28.30 18.20 -23.02
CA ASP A 266 -26.88 17.86 -23.11
C ASP A 266 -26.18 17.92 -21.75
N LYS A 267 -25.60 16.79 -21.33
CA LYS A 267 -24.82 16.67 -20.09
C LYS A 267 -23.50 17.45 -20.13
N ALA A 268 -22.93 17.72 -21.32
CA ALA A 268 -21.75 18.57 -21.44
C ALA A 268 -22.11 20.06 -21.21
N MET A 269 -23.28 20.52 -21.65
CA MET A 269 -23.85 21.82 -21.33
C MET A 269 -24.12 21.97 -19.83
N LEU A 270 -24.75 20.98 -19.20
CA LEU A 270 -24.93 20.91 -17.74
C LEU A 270 -23.59 21.03 -16.99
N LYS A 271 -22.55 20.28 -17.42
CA LYS A 271 -21.21 20.33 -16.82
C LYS A 271 -20.50 21.68 -17.01
N LYS A 272 -20.76 22.39 -18.11
CA LYS A 272 -20.33 23.79 -18.31
C LYS A 272 -21.09 24.73 -17.36
N PHE A 273 -22.40 24.59 -17.23
CA PHE A 273 -23.23 25.47 -16.39
C PHE A 273 -22.81 25.41 -14.92
N VAL A 274 -22.61 24.20 -14.37
CA VAL A 274 -22.15 24.02 -12.98
C VAL A 274 -20.80 24.68 -12.73
N ARG A 275 -19.87 24.64 -13.71
CA ARG A 275 -18.55 25.30 -13.60
C ARG A 275 -18.67 26.82 -13.57
N GLN A 276 -19.60 27.40 -14.32
CA GLN A 276 -19.91 28.84 -14.25
C GLN A 276 -20.57 29.19 -12.92
N LEU A 277 -21.53 28.38 -12.48
CA LEU A 277 -22.24 28.55 -11.22
C LEU A 277 -21.32 28.55 -10.00
N ALA A 278 -20.19 27.82 -10.05
CA ALA A 278 -19.20 27.79 -8.98
C ALA A 278 -18.62 29.18 -8.61
N GLY A 279 -18.57 30.13 -9.55
CA GLY A 279 -18.06 31.49 -9.31
C GLY A 279 -19.09 32.50 -8.79
N ILE A 280 -20.37 32.12 -8.66
CA ILE A 280 -21.48 33.03 -8.31
C ILE A 280 -21.75 33.02 -6.80
N SER A 281 -22.32 34.11 -6.24
CA SER A 281 -22.67 34.19 -4.81
C SER A 281 -23.70 33.11 -4.42
N ASP A 282 -23.57 32.53 -3.22
CA ASP A 282 -24.57 31.56 -2.73
C ASP A 282 -25.96 32.23 -2.56
N THR A 283 -25.99 33.55 -2.38
CA THR A 283 -27.20 34.40 -2.47
C THR A 283 -27.91 34.19 -3.80
N ILE A 284 -27.27 34.52 -4.93
CA ILE A 284 -27.87 34.36 -6.28
C ILE A 284 -28.23 32.90 -6.54
N LYS A 285 -27.36 31.94 -6.17
CA LYS A 285 -27.66 30.50 -6.33
C LYS A 285 -28.99 30.12 -5.68
N SER A 286 -29.27 30.64 -4.47
CA SER A 286 -30.50 30.35 -3.73
C SER A 286 -31.77 30.97 -4.33
N GLU A 287 -31.61 31.95 -5.22
CA GLU A 287 -32.70 32.63 -5.93
C GLU A 287 -33.01 32.02 -7.30
N ILE A 288 -32.23 31.07 -7.82
CA ILE A 288 -32.53 30.40 -9.10
C ILE A 288 -33.46 29.21 -8.83
N GLN A 289 -34.63 29.18 -9.48
CA GLN A 289 -35.57 28.04 -9.43
C GLN A 289 -35.32 27.03 -10.56
N THR A 290 -35.25 27.51 -11.80
CA THR A 290 -35.09 26.67 -12.99
C THR A 290 -34.04 27.25 -13.93
N VAL A 291 -33.40 26.37 -14.71
CA VAL A 291 -32.46 26.71 -15.77
C VAL A 291 -32.80 25.84 -16.98
N GLN A 292 -33.14 26.48 -18.10
CA GLN A 292 -33.51 25.81 -19.34
C GLN A 292 -32.61 26.28 -20.49
N HIS A 293 -32.22 25.38 -21.38
CA HIS A 293 -31.53 25.74 -22.62
C HIS A 293 -32.55 26.29 -23.63
N THR A 294 -32.34 27.54 -24.07
CA THR A 294 -33.28 28.28 -24.93
C THR A 294 -32.49 29.03 -26.02
N PRO A 295 -31.91 28.34 -27.01
CA PRO A 295 -31.04 28.95 -28.01
C PRO A 295 -31.75 30.01 -28.85
N SER A 296 -31.06 31.11 -29.16
CA SER A 296 -31.53 32.13 -30.10
C SER A 296 -30.95 31.90 -31.51
N LYS A 297 -31.36 32.74 -32.47
CA LYS A 297 -30.74 32.75 -33.81
C LYS A 297 -29.31 33.32 -33.84
N ALA A 298 -28.85 33.94 -32.75
CA ALA A 298 -27.53 34.55 -32.61
C ALA A 298 -26.63 33.81 -31.62
N THR A 299 -27.22 33.17 -30.60
CA THR A 299 -26.51 32.56 -29.48
C THR A 299 -27.04 31.13 -29.23
N GLU A 300 -26.25 30.13 -29.63
CA GLU A 300 -26.58 28.71 -29.47
C GLU A 300 -26.52 28.25 -28.00
N ASP A 301 -25.74 28.90 -27.14
CA ASP A 301 -25.57 28.54 -25.72
C ASP A 301 -26.45 29.37 -24.76
N LEU A 302 -27.51 30.00 -25.29
CA LEU A 302 -28.39 30.88 -24.53
C LEU A 302 -29.28 30.13 -23.54
N LEU A 303 -29.31 30.59 -22.29
CA LEU A 303 -30.08 30.01 -21.19
C LEU A 303 -31.20 30.95 -20.75
N THR A 304 -32.35 30.39 -20.39
CA THR A 304 -33.38 31.07 -19.60
C THR A 304 -33.36 30.53 -18.18
N LEU A 305 -33.12 31.40 -17.21
CA LEU A 305 -33.24 31.12 -15.78
C LEU A 305 -34.54 31.73 -15.26
N MET A 306 -35.29 31.00 -14.44
CA MET A 306 -36.40 31.57 -13.67
C MET A 306 -35.99 31.78 -12.22
N MET A 307 -36.26 32.97 -11.68
CA MET A 307 -35.84 33.40 -10.35
C MET A 307 -37.00 33.28 -9.34
N THR A 308 -36.67 33.17 -8.05
CA THR A 308 -37.63 33.01 -6.95
C THR A 308 -38.57 34.19 -6.72
N ASP A 309 -38.23 35.35 -7.26
CA ASP A 309 -39.03 36.57 -7.27
C ASP A 309 -39.96 36.69 -8.50
N GLY A 310 -39.96 35.69 -9.39
CA GLY A 310 -40.77 35.65 -10.61
C GLY A 310 -40.11 36.30 -11.83
N ASN A 311 -38.94 36.91 -11.68
CA ASN A 311 -38.18 37.43 -12.81
C ASN A 311 -37.59 36.30 -13.66
N LYS A 312 -37.36 36.59 -14.94
CA LYS A 312 -36.67 35.70 -15.88
C LYS A 312 -35.34 36.33 -16.28
N ILE A 313 -34.26 35.56 -16.35
CA ILE A 313 -32.96 36.05 -16.81
C ILE A 313 -32.56 35.25 -18.05
N ILE A 314 -32.30 35.96 -19.14
CA ILE A 314 -31.80 35.38 -20.40
C ILE A 314 -30.30 35.67 -20.45
N VAL A 315 -29.44 34.66 -20.52
CA VAL A 315 -27.98 34.85 -20.45
C VAL A 315 -27.22 33.76 -21.23
N PRO A 316 -26.15 34.09 -21.97
CA PRO A 316 -25.29 33.10 -22.61
C PRO A 316 -24.56 32.28 -21.55
N LEU A 317 -24.61 30.95 -21.65
CA LEU A 317 -23.94 30.00 -20.75
C LEU A 317 -22.46 30.39 -20.52
N SER A 318 -21.76 30.76 -21.57
CA SER A 318 -20.35 31.15 -21.53
C SER A 318 -20.06 32.39 -20.68
N GLU A 319 -21.06 33.25 -20.43
CA GLU A 319 -20.92 34.48 -19.63
C GLU A 319 -21.69 34.45 -18.30
N VAL A 320 -22.31 33.33 -17.91
CA VAL A 320 -23.09 33.20 -16.65
C VAL A 320 -22.33 33.73 -15.43
N ALA A 321 -21.08 33.31 -15.19
CA ALA A 321 -20.30 33.77 -14.03
C ALA A 321 -19.92 35.26 -14.07
N LYS A 322 -19.97 35.89 -15.26
CA LYS A 322 -19.60 37.30 -15.49
C LYS A 322 -20.81 38.23 -15.41
N LYS A 323 -21.95 37.82 -15.97
CA LYS A 323 -23.16 38.66 -16.09
C LYS A 323 -24.16 38.45 -14.95
N LEU A 324 -24.38 37.21 -14.50
CA LEU A 324 -25.37 36.94 -13.45
C LEU A 324 -25.11 37.69 -12.12
N PRO A 325 -23.85 37.92 -11.67
CA PRO A 325 -23.57 38.77 -10.49
C PRO A 325 -24.09 40.21 -10.56
N TYR A 326 -24.44 40.74 -11.73
CA TYR A 326 -25.06 42.06 -11.84
C TYR A 326 -26.55 42.05 -11.43
N TYR A 327 -27.19 40.88 -11.36
CA TYR A 327 -28.60 40.75 -10.97
C TYR A 327 -28.90 41.34 -9.59
N GLU A 328 -28.01 41.15 -8.60
CA GLU A 328 -28.11 41.75 -7.25
C GLU A 328 -28.27 43.29 -7.29
N LYS A 329 -27.77 43.97 -8.34
CA LYS A 329 -27.84 45.42 -8.52
C LYS A 329 -29.06 45.87 -9.34
N ILE A 330 -29.61 44.98 -10.16
CA ILE A 330 -30.76 45.26 -11.05
C ILE A 330 -32.06 44.99 -10.29
N LYS A 331 -32.13 43.86 -9.57
CA LYS A 331 -33.30 43.40 -8.82
C LYS A 331 -34.00 44.48 -7.96
N PRO A 332 -33.30 45.35 -7.20
CA PRO A 332 -33.96 46.41 -6.42
C PRO A 332 -34.68 47.48 -7.25
N GLN A 333 -34.45 47.52 -8.56
CA GLN A 333 -35.05 48.45 -9.51
C GLN A 333 -36.26 47.83 -10.25
N LEU A 334 -36.48 46.52 -10.10
CA LEU A 334 -37.59 45.79 -10.72
C LEU A 334 -38.79 45.78 -9.77
N THR A 335 -39.75 46.70 -10.00
CA THR A 335 -40.99 46.80 -9.20
C THR A 335 -42.04 45.74 -9.57
N GLU A 336 -41.88 45.08 -10.71
CA GLU A 336 -42.82 44.14 -11.32
C GLU A 336 -42.04 42.99 -11.95
N ALA A 337 -42.66 41.81 -12.09
CA ALA A 337 -42.04 40.64 -12.70
C ALA A 337 -41.58 40.96 -14.14
N SER A 338 -40.28 40.83 -14.36
CA SER A 338 -39.57 41.34 -15.53
C SER A 338 -38.63 40.29 -16.11
N ILE A 339 -38.35 40.41 -17.40
CA ILE A 339 -37.29 39.67 -18.09
C ILE A 339 -36.05 40.56 -18.14
N VAL A 340 -34.92 40.04 -17.66
CA VAL A 340 -33.61 40.66 -17.73
C VAL A 340 -32.81 39.97 -18.83
N ASP A 341 -32.68 40.62 -19.97
CA ASP A 341 -31.86 40.15 -21.09
C ASP A 341 -30.40 40.55 -20.87
N MET A 342 -29.54 39.53 -20.83
CA MET A 342 -28.10 39.61 -20.72
C MET A 342 -27.40 38.95 -21.93
N GLU A 343 -28.06 38.80 -23.09
CA GLU A 343 -27.46 38.29 -24.33
C GLU A 343 -26.39 39.27 -24.84
N ALA A 344 -26.80 40.42 -25.41
CA ALA A 344 -25.87 41.41 -25.94
C ALA A 344 -25.40 42.46 -24.91
N GLY A 345 -26.19 42.71 -23.86
CA GLY A 345 -25.94 43.78 -22.89
C GLY A 345 -26.44 43.44 -21.49
N ILE A 346 -27.13 44.38 -20.86
CA ILE A 346 -27.98 44.18 -19.69
C ILE A 346 -29.19 45.09 -19.87
N PHE A 347 -30.36 44.52 -20.17
CA PHE A 347 -31.62 45.22 -20.39
C PHE A 347 -32.74 44.57 -19.59
N SER A 348 -33.75 45.34 -19.17
CA SER A 348 -34.89 44.83 -18.40
C SER A 348 -36.22 45.31 -18.99
N TYR A 349 -37.13 44.38 -19.25
CA TYR A 349 -38.47 44.65 -19.77
C TYR A 349 -39.53 43.89 -18.96
N ARG A 350 -40.72 44.46 -18.82
CA ARG A 350 -41.81 43.87 -18.02
C ARG A 350 -42.33 42.60 -18.71
N ILE A 351 -42.79 41.63 -17.91
CA ILE A 351 -43.62 40.53 -18.41
C ILE A 351 -45.05 41.08 -18.57
N SER A 352 -45.54 41.09 -19.81
CA SER A 352 -46.89 41.53 -20.20
C SER A 352 -47.94 40.43 -20.00
#